data_AF-A0A8J7PTP5-F1
#
_entry.id   AF-A0A8J7PTP5-F1
#
_cell.length_a   1.000
_cell.length_b   1.000
_cell.length_c   1.000
_cell.angle_alpha   90.00
_cell.angle_beta   90.00
_cell.angle_gamma   90.00
#
_symmetry.space_group_name_H-M   'P 1'
#
loop_
_entity.id
_entity.type
_entity.pdbx_description
1 polymer ?
#
loop_
_entity_poly.entity_id
_entity_poly.type
_entity_poly.pdbx_seq_one_letter_code
_entity_poly.pdbx_strand_id
1 'polypeptide(L)'
;MMTPPDWLTARGGGLANGRNGNVLVVTLNGQPQWRLDALPARGQFTCAVILTNNGQRLDGGKVYPTMDAALAGGLDELRAHLGW
;
A
#
# COMPACT_ATOMS: atom_id res chain seq x y z
N MET A 1 7.82 4.49 10.78
CA MET A 1 8.12 3.36 9.86
C MET A 1 7.05 2.32 10.09
N MET A 2 6.42 1.81 9.03
CA MET A 2 5.33 0.83 9.16
C MET A 2 5.91 -0.59 9.15
N THR A 3 5.46 -1.43 10.08
CA THR A 3 5.88 -2.83 10.16
C THR A 3 5.07 -3.68 9.15
N PRO A 4 5.71 -4.61 8.41
CA PRO A 4 4.98 -5.54 7.55
C PRO A 4 3.98 -6.37 8.36
N PRO A 5 2.70 -6.46 7.93
CA PRO A 5 1.72 -7.28 8.62
C PRO A 5 2.01 -8.78 8.44
N ASP A 6 1.59 -9.60 9.40
CA ASP A 6 1.90 -11.05 9.45
C ASP A 6 1.46 -11.81 8.19
N TRP A 7 0.32 -11.44 7.61
CA TRP A 7 -0.18 -12.08 6.39
C TRP A 7 0.74 -11.87 5.20
N LEU A 8 1.48 -10.76 5.18
CA LEU A 8 2.42 -10.41 4.12
C LEU A 8 3.73 -11.16 4.35
N THR A 9 4.25 -11.15 5.59
CA THR A 9 5.50 -11.86 5.94
C THR A 9 5.38 -13.37 5.76
N ALA A 10 4.22 -13.96 6.09
CA ALA A 10 3.92 -15.38 5.88
C ALA A 10 4.04 -15.82 4.41
N ARG A 11 4.03 -14.89 3.46
CA ARG A 11 4.13 -15.13 2.01
C ARG A 11 5.44 -14.60 1.41
N GLY A 12 6.46 -14.41 2.23
CA GLY A 12 7.75 -13.86 1.82
C GLY A 12 7.68 -12.38 1.45
N GLY A 13 6.64 -11.69 1.90
CA GLY A 13 6.43 -10.28 1.63
C GLY A 13 7.05 -9.35 2.67
N GLY A 14 7.32 -8.12 2.24
CA GLY A 14 7.89 -7.08 3.08
C GLY A 14 7.43 -5.68 2.66
N LEU A 15 7.81 -4.70 3.48
CA LEU A 15 7.56 -3.29 3.22
C LEU A 15 8.89 -2.54 3.17
N ALA A 16 9.02 -1.66 2.18
CA ALA A 16 10.09 -0.69 2.09
C ALA A 16 9.51 0.71 1.99
N ASN A 17 10.18 1.71 2.57
CA ASN A 17 9.77 3.09 2.37
C ASN A 17 10.12 3.53 0.95
N GLY A 18 9.24 4.32 0.34
CA GLY A 18 9.57 5.07 -0.86
C GLY A 18 10.46 6.27 -0.56
N ARG A 19 10.60 7.15 -1.56
CA ARG A 19 11.45 8.34 -1.47
C ARG A 19 11.04 9.30 -0.34
N ASN A 20 9.76 9.31 0.03
CA ASN A 20 9.15 10.17 1.03
C ASN A 20 8.24 9.34 1.97
N GLY A 21 7.88 9.88 3.13
CA GLY A 21 7.04 9.20 4.13
C GLY A 21 5.59 8.89 3.70
N ASN A 22 5.17 9.32 2.51
CA ASN A 22 3.83 9.08 1.97
C ASN A 22 3.77 7.93 0.94
N VAL A 23 4.90 7.26 0.70
CA VAL A 23 5.00 6.16 -0.27
C VAL A 23 5.54 4.92 0.43
N LEU A 24 4.87 3.80 0.21
CA LEU A 24 5.26 2.49 0.71
C LEU A 24 5.36 1.52 -0.47
N VAL A 25 6.42 0.72 -0.51
CA VAL A 25 6.63 -0.31 -1.52
C VAL A 25 6.43 -1.68 -0.88
N VAL A 26 5.49 -2.45 -1.42
CA VAL A 26 5.29 -3.85 -1.06
C VAL A 26 6.20 -4.70 -1.92
N THR A 27 7.02 -5.50 -1.26
CA THR A 27 7.90 -6.46 -1.91
C THR A 27 7.40 -7.88 -1.69
N LEU A 28 7.65 -8.76 -2.64
CA LEU A 28 7.55 -10.22 -2.47
C LEU A 28 8.91 -10.82 -2.84
N ASN A 29 9.47 -11.64 -1.95
CA ASN A 29 10.81 -12.22 -2.11
C ASN A 29 11.88 -11.18 -2.44
N GLY A 30 11.79 -10.00 -1.79
CA GLY A 30 12.72 -8.88 -1.99
C GLY A 30 12.48 -8.05 -3.26
N GLN A 31 11.52 -8.42 -4.12
CA GLN A 31 11.25 -7.72 -5.38
C GLN A 31 10.02 -6.80 -5.25
N PRO A 32 10.08 -5.53 -5.68
CA PRO A 32 8.93 -4.62 -5.68
C PRO A 32 7.78 -5.11 -6.54
N GLN A 33 6.61 -5.30 -5.96
CA GLN A 33 5.40 -5.74 -6.67
C GLN A 33 4.34 -4.64 -6.72
N TRP A 34 4.18 -3.91 -5.61
CA TRP A 34 3.18 -2.86 -5.51
C TRP A 34 3.75 -1.62 -4.85
N ARG A 35 3.20 -0.47 -5.22
CA ARG A 35 3.47 0.82 -4.60
C ARG A 35 2.16 1.38 -4.05
N LEU A 36 2.19 1.82 -2.80
CA LEU A 36 1.09 2.47 -2.11
C LEU A 36 1.44 3.94 -1.96
N ASP A 37 0.67 4.81 -2.60
CA ASP A 37 0.84 6.26 -2.47
C ASP A 37 -0.30 6.83 -1.64
N ALA A 38 0.00 7.38 -0.47
CA ALA A 38 -0.96 8.15 0.30
C ALA A 38 -1.06 9.58 -0.26
N LEU A 39 -2.26 9.97 -0.67
CA LEU A 39 -2.55 11.20 -1.41
C LEU A 39 -3.67 11.98 -0.73
N PRO A 40 -3.65 13.32 -0.75
CA PRO A 40 -4.77 14.11 -0.25
C PRO A 40 -6.02 13.91 -1.12
N ALA A 41 -7.18 13.74 -0.49
CA ALA A 41 -8.47 13.61 -1.18
C ALA A 41 -9.59 14.16 -0.29
N ARG A 42 -10.36 15.14 -0.80
CA ARG A 42 -11.54 15.71 -0.12
C ARG A 42 -11.28 16.20 1.31
N GLY A 43 -10.13 16.83 1.56
CA GLY A 43 -9.73 17.28 2.91
C GLY A 43 -9.26 16.17 3.86
N GLN A 44 -9.16 14.94 3.35
CA GLN A 44 -8.66 13.74 4.02
C GLN A 44 -7.53 13.13 3.18
N PHE A 45 -7.24 11.85 3.36
CA PHE A 45 -6.25 11.09 2.58
C PHE A 45 -6.88 9.87 1.92
N THR A 46 -6.39 9.49 0.75
CA THR A 46 -6.70 8.22 0.07
C THR A 46 -5.41 7.46 -0.18
N CYS A 47 -5.50 6.19 -0.55
CA CYS A 47 -4.35 5.39 -0.95
C CYS A 47 -4.54 4.88 -2.36
N ALA A 48 -3.55 5.17 -3.21
CA ALA A 48 -3.43 4.56 -4.53
C ALA A 48 -2.58 3.30 -4.43
N VAL A 49 -3.17 2.13 -4.68
CA VAL A 49 -2.42 0.88 -4.76
C VAL A 49 -2.07 0.62 -6.23
N ILE A 50 -0.79 0.60 -6.56
CA ILE A 50 -0.29 0.65 -7.94
C ILE A 50 0.60 -0.55 -8.20
N LEU A 51 0.31 -1.34 -9.23
CA LEU A 51 1.15 -2.45 -9.66
C LEU A 51 2.42 -1.92 -10.32
N THR A 52 3.60 -2.35 -9.88
CA THR A 52 4.88 -1.76 -10.31
C THR A 52 5.24 -2.07 -11.76
N ASN A 53 4.74 -3.18 -12.32
CA ASN A 53 5.12 -3.65 -13.64
C ASN A 53 4.38 -2.95 -14.80
N ASN A 54 3.17 -2.44 -14.57
CA ASN A 54 2.33 -1.86 -15.61
C ASN A 54 1.58 -0.58 -15.17
N GLY A 55 1.69 -0.19 -13.89
CA GLY A 55 1.05 1.01 -13.37
C GLY A 55 -0.45 0.91 -13.12
N GLN A 56 -1.04 -0.28 -13.27
CA GLN A 56 -2.46 -0.50 -12.99
C GLN A 56 -2.78 -0.19 -11.52
N ARG A 57 -3.94 0.44 -11.29
CA ARG A 57 -4.36 0.89 -9.96
C ARG A 57 -5.53 0.06 -9.43
N LEU A 58 -5.50 -0.22 -8.14
CA LEU A 58 -6.68 -0.61 -7.36
C LEU A 58 -7.19 0.69 -6.72
N ASP A 59 -8.21 1.29 -7.34
CA ASP A 59 -8.81 2.54 -6.88
C ASP A 59 -10.09 2.21 -6.10
N GLY A 60 -9.97 1.81 -4.83
CA GLY A 60 -11.10 1.50 -3.95
C GLY A 60 -11.91 2.72 -3.48
N GLY A 61 -11.48 3.94 -3.83
CA GLY A 61 -12.23 5.19 -3.59
C GLY A 61 -12.42 5.59 -2.12
N LYS A 62 -11.75 4.90 -1.19
CA LYS A 62 -11.84 5.16 0.25
C LYS A 62 -11.04 6.39 0.66
N VAL A 63 -11.48 7.01 1.75
CA VAL A 63 -10.81 8.16 2.39
C VAL A 63 -10.58 7.88 3.88
N TYR A 64 -9.49 8.43 4.39
CA TYR A 64 -8.92 8.15 5.71
C TYR A 64 -8.49 9.45 6.39
N PRO A 65 -8.58 9.53 7.74
CA PRO A 65 -8.30 10.77 8.46
C PRO A 65 -6.82 11.15 8.47
N THR A 66 -5.91 10.19 8.27
CA THR A 66 -4.46 10.42 8.28
C THR A 66 -3.77 9.67 7.13
N MET A 67 -2.55 10.10 6.81
CA MET A 67 -1.69 9.46 5.81
C MET A 67 -1.37 8.00 6.17
N ASP A 68 -1.01 7.74 7.43
CA ASP A 68 -0.71 6.38 7.91
C ASP A 68 -1.95 5.48 7.83
N ALA A 69 -3.13 6.00 8.17
CA ALA A 69 -4.39 5.27 8.03
C ALA A 69 -4.70 4.94 6.56
N ALA A 70 -4.36 5.84 5.63
CA ALA A 70 -4.48 5.56 4.20
C ALA A 70 -3.55 4.44 3.75
N LEU A 71 -2.27 4.46 4.15
CA LEU A 71 -1.33 3.38 3.83
C LEU A 71 -1.80 2.03 4.38
N ALA A 72 -2.27 1.99 5.64
CA ALA A 72 -2.83 0.79 6.24
C ALA A 72 -4.07 0.29 5.47
N GLY A 73 -5.01 1.19 5.15
CA GLY A 73 -6.18 0.82 4.37
C GLY A 73 -5.86 0.36 2.95
N GLY A 74 -4.80 0.89 2.33
CA GLY A 74 -4.28 0.41 1.03
C GLY A 74 -3.70 -1.00 1.12
N LEU A 75 -3.04 -1.35 2.23
CA LEU A 75 -2.58 -2.73 2.47
C LEU A 75 -3.75 -3.69 2.65
N ASP A 76 -4.82 -3.27 3.33
CA ASP A 76 -6.03 -4.07 3.48
C ASP A 76 -6.74 -4.30 2.13
N GLU A 77 -6.79 -3.28 1.27
CA GLU A 77 -7.32 -3.39 -0.08
C GLU A 77 -6.49 -4.33 -0.95
N LEU A 78 -5.16 -4.22 -0.89
CA LEU A 78 -4.26 -5.13 -1.58
C LEU A 78 -4.48 -6.57 -1.09
N ARG A 79 -4.56 -6.79 0.22
CA ARG A 79 -4.81 -8.10 0.80
C ARG A 79 -6.11 -8.71 0.27
N ALA A 80 -7.19 -7.93 0.24
CA ALA A 80 -8.47 -8.37 -0.29
C ALA A 80 -8.39 -8.71 -1.79
N HIS A 81 -7.69 -7.89 -2.58
CA HIS A 81 -7.48 -8.14 -4.01
C HIS A 81 -6.69 -9.42 -4.30
N LEU A 82 -5.68 -9.72 -3.46
CA LEU A 82 -4.86 -10.93 -3.57
C LEU A 82 -5.55 -12.18 -3.02
N GLY A 83 -6.65 -12.04 -2.26
CA GLY A 83 -7.36 -13.14 -1.61
C GLY A 83 -6.59 -13.75 -0.43
N TRP A 84 -5.89 -12.93 0.36
CA TRP A 84 -4.92 -13.37 1.37
C TRP A 84 -5.34 -13.26 2.84
#